data_AF-A0A9P6RPP6-F1
#
_entry.id   AF-A0A9P6RPP6-F1
#
_cell.length_a   1.000
_cell.length_b   1.000
_cell.length_c   1.000
_cell.angle_alpha   90.00
_cell.angle_beta   90.00
_cell.angle_gamma   90.00
#
_symmetry.space_group_name_H-M   'P 1'
#
loop_
_entity.id
_entity.type
_entity.pdbx_description
1 polymer ?
#
loop_
_entity_poly.entity_id
_entity_poly.type
_entity_poly.pdbx_seq_one_letter_code
_entity_poly.pdbx_strand_id
1 'polypeptide(L)'
;MVSNPLADFSSLERRNLVIYMIGIMLYKFGLEAFTGSITLLATDRFNEKNTFTNLAILQGLNQAFQCVGSIAIAPLIKRFPTRSVLASAIALFGLLSAIIIIVDVSTGGKIPLEGKQRYGKWDPVVLFPLYSIIGICHGMVELIRRVIPKDIVGGDVIKLKRMDALVHIFYEIAGTGGAFFATYLVLNLGNALAPSMSPFLFLFAGTTWSFISLLNSDIENRKTLATLDESSILQQIGHGFSHFALSMYRGAQIVFSSRKFIWLIPGYSIPLFTHRYLESQLSPAFAKRILKQGAYSQIMVGGSNFGELLGALFVLFFAKKIKTPLPWLRLDALGLLIVWILPYSYPDPAKALNFAWTLAAIWIPVSFGWAAGDVSLSAYIQSALAKIERPDDKVSPLGAVMAFLYAFYIVVYAVLGVVLGRVIDAANAKGDIHPALINVAGVMYSVVCVVLLLATFIPKNSFALNPDIIDDVEVRDEDELSNESGAYLDEVKESKAYTTEPLAEVKA
;
A
#
# COMPACT_ATOMS: atom_id res chain seq x y z
N MET A 1 -18.67 -12.24 -23.93
CA MET A 1 -17.51 -12.32 -24.85
C MET A 1 -16.42 -11.44 -24.27
N VAL A 2 -15.28 -12.01 -23.87
CA VAL A 2 -14.16 -11.25 -23.31
C VAL A 2 -13.48 -10.54 -24.49
N SER A 3 -13.84 -9.27 -24.70
CA SER A 3 -13.10 -8.38 -25.60
C SER A 3 -11.64 -8.38 -25.16
N ASN A 4 -10.70 -8.53 -26.10
CA ASN A 4 -9.28 -8.48 -25.79
C ASN A 4 -8.98 -7.22 -24.95
N PRO A 5 -8.53 -7.35 -23.68
CA PRO A 5 -8.40 -6.21 -22.77
C PRO A 5 -7.35 -5.19 -23.26
N LEU A 6 -6.53 -5.57 -24.23
CA LEU A 6 -5.51 -4.73 -24.85
C LEU A 6 -5.95 -4.06 -26.18
N ALA A 7 -7.17 -4.31 -26.66
CA ALA A 7 -7.62 -3.87 -27.99
C ALA A 7 -7.66 -2.34 -28.13
N ASP A 8 -8.05 -1.65 -27.06
CA ASP A 8 -8.31 -0.20 -27.08
C ASP A 8 -7.04 0.65 -26.93
N PHE A 9 -5.90 0.02 -26.63
CA PHE A 9 -4.62 0.70 -26.48
C PHE A 9 -3.89 0.81 -27.83
N SER A 10 -3.18 1.91 -28.05
CA SER A 10 -2.25 2.04 -29.18
C SER A 10 -1.07 1.07 -29.04
N SER A 11 -0.34 0.78 -30.11
CA SER A 11 0.82 -0.12 -30.05
C SER A 11 1.90 0.36 -29.07
N LEU A 12 2.05 1.69 -28.93
CA LEU A 12 2.98 2.30 -27.96
C LEU A 12 2.45 2.15 -26.53
N GLU A 13 1.17 2.44 -26.30
CA GLU A 13 0.50 2.25 -25.01
C GLU A 13 0.59 0.79 -24.54
N ARG A 14 0.33 -0.18 -25.43
CA ARG A 14 0.45 -1.63 -25.12
C ARG A 14 1.87 -2.00 -24.71
N ARG A 15 2.87 -1.52 -25.45
CA ARG A 15 4.28 -1.77 -25.13
C ARG A 15 4.62 -1.20 -23.76
N ASN A 16 4.29 0.07 -23.51
CA ASN A 16 4.56 0.75 -22.25
C ASN A 16 3.83 0.09 -21.07
N LEU A 17 2.57 -0.31 -21.27
CA LEU A 17 1.77 -1.07 -20.30
C LEU A 17 2.47 -2.38 -19.93
N VAL A 18 2.90 -3.17 -20.91
CA VAL A 18 3.61 -4.44 -20.67
C VAL A 18 4.92 -4.22 -19.92
N ILE A 19 5.72 -3.25 -20.34
CA ILE A 19 6.97 -2.88 -19.65
C ILE A 19 6.68 -2.48 -18.21
N TYR A 20 5.66 -1.65 -17.99
CA TYR A 20 5.27 -1.19 -16.68
C TYR A 20 4.78 -2.34 -15.78
N MET A 21 3.95 -3.24 -16.31
CA MET A 21 3.47 -4.44 -15.63
C MET A 21 4.62 -5.37 -15.23
N ILE A 22 5.59 -5.61 -16.11
CA ILE A 22 6.76 -6.43 -15.76
C ILE A 22 7.54 -5.78 -14.62
N GLY A 23 7.83 -4.49 -14.71
CA GLY A 23 8.57 -3.78 -13.67
C GLY A 23 7.82 -3.76 -12.32
N ILE A 24 6.49 -3.59 -12.34
CA ILE A 24 5.71 -3.57 -11.09
C ILE A 24 5.62 -4.95 -10.44
N MET A 25 5.55 -6.02 -11.22
CA MET A 25 5.60 -7.39 -10.70
C MET A 25 6.96 -7.68 -10.06
N LEU A 26 8.06 -7.32 -10.72
CA LEU A 26 9.41 -7.48 -10.17
C LEU A 26 9.58 -6.71 -8.86
N TYR A 27 9.12 -5.46 -8.84
CA TYR A 27 9.12 -4.62 -7.64
C TYR A 27 8.33 -5.26 -6.49
N LYS A 28 7.05 -5.61 -6.71
CA LYS A 28 6.19 -6.12 -5.63
C LYS A 28 6.64 -7.49 -5.12
N PHE A 29 7.04 -8.39 -6.01
CA PHE A 29 7.62 -9.68 -5.63
C PHE A 29 8.88 -9.49 -4.78
N GLY A 30 9.78 -8.59 -5.21
CA GLY A 30 11.00 -8.25 -4.45
C GLY A 30 10.71 -7.57 -3.12
N LEU A 31 9.67 -6.73 -3.04
CA LEU A 31 9.26 -5.98 -1.85
C LEU A 31 8.71 -6.91 -0.76
N GLU A 32 7.85 -7.86 -1.12
CA GLU A 32 7.30 -8.83 -0.16
C GLU A 32 8.42 -9.74 0.37
N ALA A 33 9.28 -10.25 -0.53
CA ALA A 33 10.44 -11.03 -0.13
C ALA A 33 11.40 -10.25 0.79
N PHE A 34 11.63 -8.98 0.48
CA PHE A 34 12.48 -8.11 1.28
C PHE A 34 11.88 -7.82 2.66
N THR A 35 10.63 -7.38 2.71
CA THR A 35 9.94 -6.98 3.95
C THR A 35 9.81 -8.15 4.91
N GLY A 36 9.47 -9.33 4.40
CA GLY A 36 9.44 -10.56 5.17
C GLY A 36 10.81 -10.91 5.75
N SER A 37 11.86 -10.85 4.93
CA SER A 37 13.22 -11.16 5.36
C SER A 37 13.74 -10.19 6.41
N ILE A 38 13.52 -8.88 6.23
CA ILE A 38 13.95 -7.86 7.21
C ILE A 38 13.20 -8.00 8.52
N THR A 39 11.90 -8.27 8.49
CA THR A 39 11.11 -8.51 9.70
C THR A 39 11.67 -9.71 10.49
N LEU A 40 12.04 -10.78 9.79
CA LEU A 40 12.65 -11.96 10.41
C LEU A 40 14.08 -11.74 10.90
N LEU A 41 14.88 -10.99 10.15
CA LEU A 41 16.21 -10.59 10.60
C LEU A 41 16.12 -9.73 11.87
N ALA A 42 15.21 -8.76 11.90
CA ALA A 42 14.98 -7.88 13.05
C ALA A 42 14.49 -8.67 14.27
N THR A 43 13.50 -9.55 14.10
CA THR A 43 13.03 -10.37 15.23
C THR A 43 14.12 -11.27 15.80
N ASP A 44 15.02 -11.83 14.97
CA ASP A 44 16.11 -12.70 15.43
C ASP A 44 17.30 -11.96 16.03
N ARG A 45 17.57 -10.74 15.57
CA ARG A 45 18.76 -9.98 15.98
C ARG A 45 18.49 -9.01 17.11
N PHE A 46 17.28 -8.48 17.26
CA PHE A 46 16.97 -7.60 18.37
C PHE A 46 17.01 -8.33 19.71
N ASN A 47 17.33 -7.57 20.76
CA ASN A 47 17.40 -8.08 22.13
C ASN A 47 16.09 -8.82 22.49
N GLU A 48 16.21 -10.02 23.06
CA GLU A 48 15.07 -10.87 23.44
C GLU A 48 14.08 -10.16 24.37
N LYS A 49 14.55 -9.20 25.17
CA LYS A 49 13.71 -8.43 26.11
C LYS A 49 12.81 -7.39 25.44
N ASN A 50 13.17 -6.89 24.26
CA ASN A 50 12.49 -5.78 23.58
C ASN A 50 12.30 -6.07 22.08
N THR A 51 12.15 -7.35 21.70
CA THR A 51 12.18 -7.76 20.30
C THR A 51 11.03 -7.14 19.51
N PHE A 52 9.80 -7.32 19.98
CA PHE A 52 8.60 -6.88 19.26
C PHE A 52 8.35 -5.39 19.41
N THR A 53 8.79 -4.80 20.52
CA THR A 53 8.85 -3.35 20.71
C THR A 53 9.77 -2.70 19.68
N ASN A 54 10.99 -3.21 19.53
CA ASN A 54 11.95 -2.68 18.55
C ASN A 54 11.49 -2.91 17.12
N LEU A 55 10.83 -4.03 16.83
CA LEU A 55 10.23 -4.28 15.53
C LEU A 55 9.11 -3.26 15.22
N ALA A 56 8.28 -2.91 16.20
CA ALA A 56 7.25 -1.88 16.03
C ALA A 56 7.85 -0.53 15.68
N ILE A 57 8.92 -0.15 16.38
CA ILE A 57 9.65 1.10 16.12
C ILE A 57 10.25 1.08 14.72
N LEU A 58 10.87 -0.03 14.32
CA LEU A 58 11.48 -0.19 13.00
C LEU A 58 10.46 -0.03 11.88
N GLN A 59 9.30 -0.67 12.01
CA GLN A 59 8.20 -0.59 11.03
C GLN A 59 7.56 0.82 11.01
N GLY A 60 7.29 1.39 12.19
CA GLY A 60 6.72 2.74 12.30
C GLY A 60 7.63 3.83 11.72
N LEU A 61 8.95 3.74 11.96
CA LEU A 61 9.94 4.63 11.38
C LEU A 61 10.00 4.48 9.85
N ASN A 62 9.99 3.25 9.34
CA ASN A 62 9.95 3.03 7.89
C ASN A 62 8.74 3.69 7.25
N GLN A 63 7.54 3.52 7.82
CA GLN A 63 6.32 4.16 7.31
C GLN A 63 6.37 5.69 7.40
N ALA A 64 6.90 6.26 8.48
CA ALA A 64 7.08 7.70 8.59
C ALA A 64 8.02 8.25 7.49
N PHE A 65 9.09 7.53 7.18
CA PHE A 65 10.01 7.92 6.11
C PHE A 65 9.43 7.69 4.70
N GLN A 66 8.47 6.78 4.53
CA GLN A 66 7.70 6.68 3.28
C GLN A 66 6.90 7.97 3.00
N CYS A 67 6.37 8.64 4.02
CA CYS A 67 5.74 9.95 3.85
C CYS A 67 6.74 10.99 3.36
N VAL A 68 7.95 11.01 3.92
CA VAL A 68 9.04 11.90 3.47
C VAL A 68 9.37 11.64 1.99
N GLY A 69 9.50 10.37 1.60
CA GLY A 69 9.70 9.98 0.20
C GLY A 69 8.59 10.46 -0.73
N SER A 70 7.33 10.33 -0.29
CA SER A 70 6.17 10.79 -1.05
C SER A 70 6.18 12.31 -1.27
N ILE A 71 6.56 13.09 -0.25
CA ILE A 71 6.69 14.56 -0.36
C ILE A 71 7.83 14.95 -1.32
N ALA A 72 8.94 14.22 -1.28
CA ALA A 72 10.13 14.51 -2.07
C ALA A 72 9.92 14.33 -3.59
N ILE A 73 8.87 13.63 -4.03
CA ILE A 73 8.62 13.36 -5.46
C ILE A 73 8.20 14.58 -6.22
N ALA A 74 7.29 15.40 -5.66
CA ALA A 74 6.70 16.53 -6.38
C ALA A 74 7.76 17.44 -7.05
N PRO A 75 8.85 17.86 -6.37
CA PRO A 75 9.92 18.62 -7.03
C PRO A 75 10.73 17.80 -8.05
N LEU A 76 10.88 16.49 -7.83
CA LEU A 76 11.67 15.62 -8.71
C LEU A 76 10.97 15.35 -10.04
N ILE A 77 9.67 15.05 -10.05
CA ILE A 77 8.92 14.75 -11.29
C ILE A 77 8.65 15.99 -12.15
N LYS A 78 8.75 17.19 -11.55
CA LYS A 78 8.74 18.47 -12.28
C LYS A 78 10.02 18.67 -13.08
N ARG A 79 11.18 18.26 -12.53
CA ARG A 79 12.49 18.47 -13.14
C ARG A 79 12.95 17.31 -14.00
N PHE A 80 12.61 16.09 -13.60
CA PHE A 80 13.08 14.86 -14.23
C PHE A 80 11.89 14.04 -14.75
N PRO A 81 12.08 13.26 -15.83
CA PRO A 81 11.06 12.34 -16.32
C PRO A 81 10.59 11.38 -15.23
N THR A 82 9.26 11.16 -15.10
CA THR A 82 8.68 10.26 -14.08
C THR A 82 9.34 8.87 -14.11
N ARG A 83 9.57 8.31 -15.30
CA ARG A 83 10.27 7.04 -15.49
C ARG A 83 11.68 7.02 -14.89
N SER A 84 12.42 8.13 -14.99
CA SER A 84 13.80 8.25 -14.51
C SER A 84 13.83 8.39 -13.00
N VAL A 85 12.89 9.15 -12.43
CA VAL A 85 12.74 9.24 -10.97
C VAL A 85 12.36 7.86 -10.40
N LEU A 86 11.41 7.16 -11.03
CA LEU A 86 11.01 5.81 -10.66
C LEU A 86 12.18 4.82 -10.72
N ALA A 87 12.89 4.78 -11.85
CA ALA A 87 14.03 3.89 -12.06
C ALA A 87 15.18 4.19 -11.07
N SER A 88 15.44 5.46 -10.78
CA SER A 88 16.48 5.85 -9.81
C SER A 88 16.08 5.49 -8.38
N ALA A 89 14.82 5.73 -7.99
CA ALA A 89 14.33 5.41 -6.66
C ALA A 89 14.38 3.90 -6.38
N ILE A 90 13.96 3.06 -7.33
CA ILE A 90 14.02 1.61 -7.16
C ILE A 90 15.45 1.06 -7.23
N ALA A 91 16.33 1.65 -8.06
CA ALA A 91 17.74 1.27 -8.07
C ALA A 91 18.43 1.60 -6.74
N LEU A 92 18.13 2.78 -6.16
CA LEU A 92 18.62 3.16 -4.83
C LEU A 92 18.07 2.23 -3.75
N PHE A 93 16.78 1.85 -3.83
CA PHE A 93 16.21 0.82 -2.96
C PHE A 93 17.02 -0.48 -3.08
N GLY A 94 17.25 -0.98 -4.30
CA GLY A 94 18.09 -2.15 -4.57
C GLY A 94 19.48 -2.08 -3.91
N LEU A 95 20.15 -0.94 -4.05
CA LEU A 95 21.46 -0.71 -3.45
C LEU A 95 21.40 -0.75 -1.92
N LEU A 96 20.44 -0.06 -1.31
CA LEU A 96 20.28 -0.03 0.15
C LEU A 96 19.92 -1.40 0.72
N SER A 97 19.07 -2.16 0.02
CA SER A 97 18.77 -3.55 0.36
C SER A 97 20.03 -4.44 0.26
N ALA A 98 20.88 -4.23 -0.74
CA ALA A 98 22.14 -4.96 -0.90
C ALA A 98 23.13 -4.68 0.23
N ILE A 99 23.19 -3.43 0.73
CA ILE A 99 24.08 -3.06 1.84
C ILE A 99 23.84 -3.93 3.08
N ILE A 100 22.58 -4.26 3.40
CA ILE A 100 22.25 -5.12 4.55
C ILE A 100 22.94 -6.49 4.42
N ILE A 101 22.86 -7.08 3.23
CA ILE A 101 23.44 -8.39 2.92
C ILE A 101 24.97 -8.31 2.93
N ILE A 102 25.54 -7.27 2.30
CA ILE A 102 26.99 -7.06 2.23
C ILE A 102 27.58 -6.91 3.63
N VAL A 103 26.93 -6.12 4.50
CA VAL A 103 27.37 -5.93 5.89
C VAL A 103 27.30 -7.26 6.66
N ASP A 104 26.23 -8.05 6.51
CA ASP A 104 26.14 -9.33 7.21
C ASP A 104 27.22 -10.33 6.74
N VAL A 105 27.38 -10.51 5.41
CA VAL A 105 28.40 -11.42 4.84
C VAL A 105 29.82 -10.96 5.19
N SER A 106 30.13 -9.67 5.02
CA SER A 106 31.48 -9.13 5.28
C SER A 106 31.90 -9.23 6.74
N THR A 107 30.94 -9.25 7.66
CA THR A 107 31.19 -9.42 9.10
C THR A 107 31.08 -10.88 9.57
N GLY A 108 31.01 -11.84 8.63
CA GLY A 108 31.11 -13.27 8.90
C GLY A 108 29.79 -14.05 8.83
N GLY A 109 28.71 -13.44 8.35
CA GLY A 109 27.43 -14.07 8.09
C GLY A 109 27.54 -15.19 7.05
N LYS A 110 26.82 -16.29 7.26
CA LYS A 110 26.86 -17.49 6.41
C LYS A 110 25.47 -18.11 6.29
N ILE A 111 25.30 -18.93 5.27
CA ILE A 111 24.12 -19.78 5.12
C ILE A 111 23.95 -20.65 6.38
N PRO A 112 22.72 -20.87 6.87
CA PRO A 112 22.44 -21.75 7.99
C PRO A 112 23.06 -23.14 7.81
N LEU A 113 23.57 -23.71 8.90
CA LEU A 113 24.06 -25.08 8.94
C LEU A 113 23.27 -25.82 10.01
N GLU A 114 22.71 -26.99 9.67
CA GLU A 114 21.87 -27.79 10.58
C GLU A 114 20.72 -26.99 11.21
N GLY A 115 20.11 -26.08 10.43
CA GLY A 115 18.99 -25.23 10.89
C GLY A 115 19.38 -24.09 11.84
N LYS A 116 20.66 -23.94 12.19
CA LYS A 116 21.15 -22.84 13.02
C LYS A 116 21.51 -21.63 12.17
N GLN A 117 20.86 -20.50 12.43
CA GLN A 117 21.14 -19.23 11.77
C GLN A 117 22.56 -18.74 12.11
N ARG A 118 23.28 -18.21 11.11
CA ARG A 118 24.67 -17.76 11.26
C ARG A 118 24.82 -16.32 10.77
N TYR A 119 24.75 -15.41 11.73
CA TYR A 119 24.76 -13.98 11.49
C TYR A 119 26.16 -13.37 11.46
N GLY A 120 26.30 -12.27 10.72
CA GLY A 120 27.47 -11.41 10.76
C GLY A 120 27.63 -10.66 12.08
N LYS A 121 28.86 -10.26 12.41
CA LYS A 121 29.21 -9.48 13.59
C LYS A 121 28.99 -7.97 13.35
N TRP A 122 27.75 -7.53 13.45
CA TRP A 122 27.39 -6.10 13.40
C TRP A 122 26.24 -5.80 14.35
N ASP A 123 26.10 -4.54 14.75
CA ASP A 123 25.07 -4.11 15.69
C ASP A 123 23.70 -4.02 14.99
N PRO A 124 22.68 -4.79 15.43
CA PRO A 124 21.32 -4.75 14.87
C PRO A 124 20.68 -3.35 14.88
N VAL A 125 21.15 -2.43 15.73
CA VAL A 125 20.69 -1.03 15.76
C VAL A 125 20.88 -0.33 14.40
N VAL A 126 21.82 -0.77 13.57
CA VAL A 126 22.03 -0.24 12.20
C VAL A 126 20.79 -0.44 11.31
N LEU A 127 19.90 -1.40 11.63
CA LEU A 127 18.63 -1.58 10.91
C LEU A 127 17.74 -0.35 10.97
N PHE A 128 17.72 0.40 12.09
CA PHE A 128 16.84 1.57 12.23
C PHE A 128 17.11 2.66 11.18
N PRO A 129 18.33 3.24 11.09
CA PRO A 129 18.59 4.27 10.09
C PRO A 129 18.50 3.71 8.66
N LEU A 130 19.01 2.50 8.41
CA LEU A 130 19.05 1.94 7.06
C LEU A 130 17.65 1.63 6.52
N TYR A 131 16.80 0.99 7.33
CA TYR A 131 15.42 0.70 6.95
C TYR A 131 14.56 1.96 6.87
N SER A 132 14.88 3.00 7.65
CA SER A 132 14.22 4.32 7.51
C SER A 132 14.55 4.97 6.16
N ILE A 133 15.82 4.97 5.72
CA ILE A 133 16.22 5.51 4.42
C ILE A 133 15.59 4.69 3.28
N ILE A 134 15.51 3.37 3.42
CA ILE A 134 14.77 2.51 2.49
C ILE A 134 13.29 2.94 2.43
N GLY A 135 12.69 3.32 3.55
CA GLY A 135 11.34 3.89 3.63
C GLY A 135 11.15 5.07 2.67
N ILE A 136 12.13 5.97 2.55
CA ILE A 136 12.08 7.09 1.58
C ILE A 136 11.94 6.55 0.15
N CYS A 137 12.79 5.60 -0.25
CA CYS A 137 12.76 5.01 -1.59
C CYS A 137 11.44 4.28 -1.84
N HIS A 138 10.95 3.55 -0.84
CA HIS A 138 9.68 2.83 -0.90
C HIS A 138 8.51 3.81 -1.12
N GLY A 139 8.42 4.87 -0.31
CA GLY A 139 7.41 5.91 -0.48
C GLY A 139 7.48 6.61 -1.84
N MET A 140 8.69 6.76 -2.37
CA MET A 140 8.86 7.29 -3.72
C MET A 140 8.26 6.36 -4.79
N VAL A 141 8.59 5.07 -4.75
CA VAL A 141 8.07 4.11 -5.73
C VAL A 141 6.54 4.01 -5.65
N GLU A 142 5.98 3.94 -4.45
CA GLU A 142 4.53 3.80 -4.22
C GLU A 142 3.73 4.99 -4.76
N LEU A 143 4.21 6.21 -4.60
CA LEU A 143 3.51 7.39 -5.13
C LEU A 143 3.64 7.48 -6.65
N ILE A 144 4.83 7.24 -7.23
CA ILE A 144 5.01 7.31 -8.69
C ILE A 144 4.18 6.24 -9.40
N ARG A 145 4.01 5.05 -8.78
CA ARG A 145 3.13 3.99 -9.28
C ARG A 145 1.72 4.48 -9.60
N ARG A 146 1.21 5.45 -8.83
CA ARG A 146 -0.14 6.02 -8.99
C ARG A 146 -0.19 7.11 -10.07
N VAL A 147 0.95 7.71 -10.43
CA VAL A 147 1.03 8.82 -11.39
C VAL A 147 1.34 8.32 -12.81
N ILE A 148 2.22 7.32 -12.93
CA ILE A 148 2.71 6.84 -14.23
C ILE A 148 1.63 6.28 -15.19
N PRO A 149 0.48 5.72 -14.76
CA PRO A 149 -0.56 5.32 -15.71
C PRO A 149 -1.04 6.48 -16.58
N LYS A 150 -1.24 7.67 -15.99
CA LYS A 150 -1.58 8.90 -16.71
C LYS A 150 -0.51 9.29 -17.73
N ASP A 151 0.75 9.13 -17.38
CA ASP A 151 1.88 9.43 -18.27
C ASP A 151 1.98 8.44 -19.46
N ILE A 152 1.34 7.26 -19.37
CA ILE A 152 1.39 6.22 -20.41
C ILE A 152 0.19 6.31 -21.36
N VAL A 153 -1.03 6.43 -20.84
CA VAL A 153 -2.27 6.36 -21.65
C VAL A 153 -2.95 7.71 -21.82
N GLY A 154 -2.40 8.78 -21.21
CA GLY A 154 -2.97 10.12 -21.26
C GLY A 154 -4.16 10.31 -20.32
N GLY A 155 -5.06 11.23 -20.67
CA GLY A 155 -6.24 11.59 -19.87
C GLY A 155 -7.50 10.77 -20.16
N ASP A 156 -7.41 9.72 -20.99
CA ASP A 156 -8.55 8.87 -21.32
C ASP A 156 -8.95 8.02 -20.10
N VAL A 157 -10.11 8.35 -19.54
CA VAL A 157 -10.63 7.75 -18.31
C VAL A 157 -10.84 6.24 -18.46
N ILE A 158 -11.29 5.76 -19.61
CA ILE A 158 -11.58 4.34 -19.84
C ILE A 158 -10.28 3.55 -19.93
N LYS A 159 -9.30 4.07 -20.68
CA LYS A 159 -7.97 3.43 -20.79
C LYS A 159 -7.24 3.43 -19.45
N LEU A 160 -7.32 4.52 -18.68
CA LEU A 160 -6.71 4.63 -17.36
C LEU A 160 -7.27 3.60 -16.40
N LYS A 161 -8.59 3.51 -16.29
CA LYS A 161 -9.27 2.53 -15.41
C LYS A 161 -8.86 1.09 -15.75
N ARG A 162 -8.85 0.72 -17.03
CA ARG A 162 -8.45 -0.62 -17.47
C ARG A 162 -6.98 -0.92 -17.18
N MET A 163 -6.11 0.06 -17.42
CA MET A 163 -4.69 -0.06 -17.09
C MET A 163 -4.48 -0.27 -15.59
N ASP A 164 -5.14 0.54 -14.75
CA ASP A 164 -5.00 0.48 -13.30
C ASP A 164 -5.47 -0.88 -12.75
N ALA A 165 -6.63 -1.37 -13.21
CA ALA A 165 -7.14 -2.69 -12.84
C ALA A 165 -6.19 -3.84 -13.23
N LEU A 166 -5.65 -3.84 -14.45
CA LEU A 166 -4.69 -4.87 -14.90
C LEU A 166 -3.41 -4.83 -14.07
N VAL A 167 -2.84 -3.64 -13.88
CA VAL A 167 -1.63 -3.42 -13.07
C VAL A 167 -1.85 -3.91 -11.65
N HIS A 168 -3.00 -3.61 -11.04
CA HIS A 168 -3.33 -4.02 -9.68
C HIS A 168 -3.43 -5.54 -9.53
N ILE A 169 -4.08 -6.24 -10.47
CA ILE A 169 -4.16 -7.71 -10.45
C ILE A 169 -2.75 -8.34 -10.51
N PHE A 170 -1.91 -7.90 -11.45
CA PHE A 170 -0.55 -8.43 -11.57
C PHE A 170 0.34 -8.05 -10.38
N TYR A 171 0.13 -6.88 -9.79
CA TYR A 171 0.77 -6.44 -8.55
C TYR A 171 0.46 -7.41 -7.41
N GLU A 172 -0.81 -7.74 -7.17
CA GLU A 172 -1.19 -8.64 -6.07
C GLU A 172 -0.81 -10.12 -6.32
N ILE A 173 -0.86 -10.58 -7.58
CA ILE A 173 -0.32 -11.90 -7.95
C ILE A 173 1.17 -11.98 -7.60
N ALA A 174 1.94 -10.96 -7.98
CA ALA A 174 3.37 -10.89 -7.68
C ALA A 174 3.63 -10.79 -6.17
N GLY A 175 2.81 -10.06 -5.43
CA GLY A 175 2.92 -9.94 -3.97
C GLY A 175 2.67 -11.26 -3.26
N THR A 176 1.59 -11.96 -3.64
CA THR A 176 1.26 -13.30 -3.13
C THR A 176 2.39 -14.29 -3.41
N GLY A 177 2.88 -14.32 -4.65
CA GLY A 177 4.02 -15.17 -5.03
C GLY A 177 5.30 -14.83 -4.26
N GLY A 178 5.57 -13.54 -4.07
CA GLY A 178 6.75 -13.03 -3.36
C GLY A 178 6.78 -13.46 -1.90
N ALA A 179 5.65 -13.38 -1.19
CA ALA A 179 5.54 -13.81 0.21
C ALA A 179 5.77 -15.33 0.39
N PHE A 180 5.16 -16.17 -0.46
CA PHE A 180 5.42 -17.62 -0.41
C PHE A 180 6.87 -17.96 -0.75
N PHE A 181 7.44 -17.29 -1.75
CA PHE A 181 8.83 -17.49 -2.12
C PHE A 181 9.80 -16.99 -1.04
N ALA A 182 9.45 -15.94 -0.30
CA ALA A 182 10.22 -15.47 0.85
C ALA A 182 10.41 -16.57 1.90
N THR A 183 9.35 -17.37 2.15
CA THR A 183 9.44 -18.52 3.06
C THR A 183 10.53 -19.49 2.60
N TYR A 184 10.54 -19.84 1.32
CA TYR A 184 11.55 -20.73 0.74
C TYR A 184 12.96 -20.14 0.87
N LEU A 185 13.14 -18.85 0.56
CA LEU A 185 14.45 -18.18 0.69
C LEU A 185 14.96 -18.17 2.12
N VAL A 186 14.10 -17.87 3.10
CA VAL A 186 14.47 -17.85 4.52
C VAL A 186 14.88 -19.23 5.00
N LEU A 187 14.14 -20.28 4.62
CA LEU A 187 14.45 -21.65 5.03
C LEU A 187 15.79 -22.15 4.47
N ASN A 188 16.16 -21.75 3.25
CA ASN A 188 17.37 -22.25 2.58
C ASN A 188 18.59 -21.35 2.76
N LEU A 189 18.42 -20.03 2.71
CA LEU A 189 19.51 -19.04 2.77
C LEU A 189 19.69 -18.45 4.17
N GLY A 190 18.71 -18.62 5.07
CA GLY A 190 18.69 -17.97 6.38
C GLY A 190 18.23 -16.52 6.32
N ASN A 191 17.85 -15.95 7.47
CA ASN A 191 17.15 -14.65 7.49
C ASN A 191 18.02 -13.49 6.95
N ALA A 192 19.34 -13.55 7.13
CA ALA A 192 20.24 -12.49 6.70
C ALA A 192 20.51 -12.48 5.19
N LEU A 193 20.53 -13.66 4.56
CA LEU A 193 20.78 -13.81 3.12
C LEU A 193 19.50 -14.03 2.31
N ALA A 194 18.36 -14.29 2.96
CA ALA A 194 17.06 -14.37 2.31
C ALA A 194 16.72 -13.17 1.41
N PRO A 195 17.04 -11.90 1.75
CA PRO A 195 16.73 -10.78 0.86
C PRO A 195 17.68 -10.69 -0.34
N SER A 196 18.63 -11.62 -0.54
CA SER A 196 19.66 -11.55 -1.61
C SER A 196 19.08 -11.37 -3.01
N MET A 197 17.88 -11.88 -3.27
CA MET A 197 17.22 -11.73 -4.55
C MET A 197 16.62 -10.32 -4.76
N SER A 198 16.16 -9.65 -3.71
CA SER A 198 15.45 -8.37 -3.82
C SER A 198 16.26 -7.27 -4.49
N PRO A 199 17.57 -7.07 -4.20
CA PRO A 199 18.40 -6.12 -4.95
C PRO A 199 18.40 -6.32 -6.46
N PHE A 200 18.48 -7.57 -6.92
CA PHE A 200 18.47 -7.88 -8.35
C PHE A 200 17.11 -7.61 -8.98
N LEU A 201 16.03 -7.97 -8.29
CA LEU A 201 14.67 -7.67 -8.76
C LEU A 201 14.41 -6.17 -8.83
N PHE A 202 14.88 -5.40 -7.85
CA PHE A 202 14.78 -3.94 -7.85
C PHE A 202 15.62 -3.31 -8.97
N LEU A 203 16.83 -3.82 -9.23
CA LEU A 203 17.66 -3.40 -10.35
C LEU A 203 17.00 -3.72 -11.70
N PHE A 204 16.44 -4.92 -11.86
CA PHE A 204 15.71 -5.30 -13.06
C PHE A 204 14.45 -4.47 -13.25
N ALA A 205 13.67 -4.21 -12.18
CA ALA A 205 12.51 -3.32 -12.23
C ALA A 205 12.92 -1.92 -12.70
N GLY A 206 13.98 -1.35 -12.14
CA GLY A 206 14.50 -0.04 -12.56
C GLY A 206 14.98 -0.02 -14.01
N THR A 207 15.67 -1.07 -14.43
CA THR A 207 16.13 -1.25 -15.81
C THR A 207 14.94 -1.35 -16.77
N THR A 208 13.94 -2.17 -16.44
CA THR A 208 12.71 -2.32 -17.22
C THR A 208 11.98 -0.98 -17.35
N TRP A 209 11.76 -0.26 -16.25
CA TRP A 209 11.08 1.03 -16.27
C TRP A 209 11.83 2.13 -17.02
N SER A 210 13.16 2.03 -17.15
CA SER A 210 13.93 2.97 -17.97
C SER A 210 13.55 2.93 -19.47
N PHE A 211 12.98 1.81 -19.94
CA PHE A 211 12.53 1.62 -21.32
C PHE A 211 11.09 2.09 -21.60
N ILE A 212 10.38 2.63 -20.61
CA ILE A 212 9.05 3.24 -20.82
C ILE A 212 9.22 4.50 -21.66
N SER A 213 8.56 4.60 -22.80
CA SER A 213 8.54 5.82 -23.61
C SER A 213 7.48 6.79 -23.08
N LEU A 214 7.82 8.06 -22.90
CA LEU A 214 6.84 9.09 -22.51
C LEU A 214 6.11 9.65 -23.73
N LEU A 215 4.87 10.12 -23.55
CA LEU A 215 4.13 10.88 -24.54
C LEU A 215 4.83 12.23 -24.82
N ASN A 216 4.94 12.63 -26.09
CA ASN A 216 5.68 13.83 -26.52
C ASN A 216 5.13 15.12 -25.90
N SER A 217 3.80 15.22 -25.73
CA SER A 217 3.12 16.37 -25.10
C SER A 217 3.54 16.60 -23.63
N ASP A 218 3.91 15.53 -22.95
CA ASP A 218 4.27 15.55 -21.54
C ASP A 218 5.72 16.03 -21.33
N ILE A 219 6.57 15.82 -22.35
CA ILE A 219 7.96 16.32 -22.38
C ILE A 219 7.98 17.84 -22.55
N GLU A 220 7.11 18.39 -23.40
CA GLU A 220 7.03 19.84 -23.65
C GLU A 220 6.47 20.60 -22.45
N ASN A 221 5.37 20.13 -21.86
CA ASN A 221 4.78 20.75 -20.66
C ASN A 221 5.76 20.80 -19.47
N ARG A 222 6.58 19.76 -19.28
CA ARG A 222 7.58 19.72 -18.21
C ARG A 222 8.74 20.68 -18.45
N LYS A 223 9.22 20.80 -19.70
CA LYS A 223 10.27 21.77 -20.02
C LYS A 223 9.81 23.19 -19.69
N THR A 224 8.58 23.52 -20.04
CA THR A 224 7.97 24.82 -19.72
C THR A 224 7.85 25.05 -18.21
N LEU A 225 7.42 24.04 -17.45
CA LEU A 225 7.32 24.12 -15.98
C LEU A 225 8.69 24.24 -15.30
N ALA A 226 9.72 23.55 -15.81
CA ALA A 226 11.07 23.61 -15.26
C ALA A 226 11.75 24.96 -15.51
N THR A 227 11.41 25.66 -16.60
CA THR A 227 11.94 27.00 -16.89
C THR A 227 11.29 28.12 -16.09
N LEU A 228 10.13 27.87 -15.47
CA LEU A 228 9.36 28.89 -14.74
C LEU A 228 9.68 28.95 -13.24
N ASP A 229 10.43 27.99 -12.69
CA ASP A 229 10.60 27.83 -11.24
C ASP A 229 12.09 27.80 -10.84
N GLU A 230 12.64 28.97 -10.50
CA GLU A 230 14.05 29.16 -10.11
C GLU A 230 14.38 28.69 -8.67
N SER A 231 13.40 28.20 -7.91
CA SER A 231 13.60 27.79 -6.52
C SER A 231 14.58 26.62 -6.38
N SER A 232 15.36 26.56 -5.31
CA SER A 232 16.27 25.42 -5.06
C SER A 232 15.48 24.16 -4.66
N ILE A 233 16.00 22.96 -4.93
CA ILE A 233 15.33 21.67 -4.58
C ILE A 233 15.01 21.61 -3.08
N LEU A 234 15.93 22.08 -2.22
CA LEU A 234 15.72 22.11 -0.77
C LEU A 234 14.58 23.04 -0.36
N GLN A 235 14.47 24.22 -0.99
CA GLN A 235 13.33 25.10 -0.77
C GLN A 235 12.03 24.44 -1.25
N GLN A 236 12.03 23.75 -2.39
CA GLN A 236 10.84 23.04 -2.88
C GLN A 236 10.42 21.89 -1.95
N ILE A 237 11.37 21.16 -1.37
CA ILE A 237 11.09 20.15 -0.34
C ILE A 237 10.50 20.81 0.91
N GLY A 238 11.08 21.93 1.37
CA GLY A 238 10.56 22.70 2.50
C GLY A 238 9.13 23.21 2.27
N HIS A 239 8.85 23.74 1.08
CA HIS A 239 7.50 24.09 0.66
C HIS A 239 6.59 22.84 0.63
N GLY A 240 7.09 21.70 0.13
CA GLY A 240 6.37 20.43 0.15
C GLY A 240 5.95 19.99 1.55
N PHE A 241 6.84 20.12 2.55
CA PHE A 241 6.50 19.86 3.96
C PHE A 241 5.45 20.83 4.49
N SER A 242 5.57 22.12 4.17
CA SER A 242 4.55 23.12 4.56
C SER A 242 3.20 22.83 3.92
N HIS A 243 3.17 22.44 2.64
CA HIS A 243 1.96 22.05 1.93
C HIS A 243 1.38 20.77 2.51
N PHE A 244 2.20 19.77 2.84
CA PHE A 244 1.75 18.55 3.49
C PHE A 244 1.12 18.82 4.87
N ALA A 245 1.74 19.67 5.69
CA ALA A 245 1.18 20.07 6.98
C ALA A 245 -0.15 20.82 6.81
N LEU A 246 -0.25 21.71 5.82
CA LEU A 246 -1.49 22.38 5.48
C LEU A 246 -2.57 21.38 4.99
N SER A 247 -2.19 20.41 4.16
CA SER A 247 -3.07 19.32 3.71
C SER A 247 -3.58 18.49 4.87
N MET A 248 -2.72 18.12 5.82
CA MET A 248 -3.12 17.41 7.03
C MET A 248 -4.10 18.24 7.87
N TYR A 249 -3.83 19.54 8.06
CA TYR A 249 -4.70 20.43 8.81
C TYR A 249 -6.07 20.58 8.15
N ARG A 250 -6.11 20.80 6.84
CA ARG A 250 -7.36 20.89 6.07
C ARG A 250 -8.11 19.56 6.04
N GLY A 251 -7.39 18.44 5.91
CA GLY A 251 -7.96 17.10 5.98
C GLY A 251 -8.61 16.83 7.34
N ALA A 252 -7.91 17.14 8.42
CA ALA A 252 -8.46 17.06 9.78
C ALA A 252 -9.71 17.94 9.92
N GLN A 253 -9.65 19.19 9.43
CA GLN A 253 -10.80 20.09 9.45
C GLN A 253 -12.00 19.48 8.72
N ILE A 254 -11.84 18.94 7.51
CA ILE A 254 -12.93 18.31 6.74
C ILE A 254 -13.50 17.10 7.49
N VAL A 255 -12.62 16.23 8.00
CA VAL A 255 -13.01 14.98 8.68
C VAL A 255 -13.78 15.25 9.96
N PHE A 256 -13.33 16.20 10.78
CA PHE A 256 -13.98 16.53 12.06
C PHE A 256 -15.18 17.48 11.91
N SER A 257 -15.28 18.25 10.82
CA SER A 257 -16.39 19.20 10.63
C SER A 257 -17.68 18.57 10.12
N SER A 258 -17.62 17.36 9.54
CA SER A 258 -18.80 16.72 8.94
C SER A 258 -18.99 15.30 9.46
N ARG A 259 -20.22 15.00 9.85
CA ARG A 259 -20.68 13.63 10.15
C ARG A 259 -20.39 12.66 9.01
N LYS A 260 -20.38 13.15 7.77
CA LYS A 260 -20.09 12.39 6.55
C LYS A 260 -18.67 11.79 6.52
N PHE A 261 -17.72 12.38 7.24
CA PHE A 261 -16.31 12.01 7.17
C PHE A 261 -15.74 11.54 8.49
N ILE A 262 -16.32 11.92 9.64
CA ILE A 262 -15.79 11.57 10.96
C ILE A 262 -15.64 10.06 11.18
N TRP A 263 -16.53 9.26 10.60
CA TRP A 263 -16.52 7.80 10.70
C TRP A 263 -15.43 7.14 9.84
N LEU A 264 -14.78 7.89 8.93
CA LEU A 264 -13.64 7.40 8.16
C LEU A 264 -12.41 7.15 9.05
N ILE A 265 -12.27 7.84 10.18
CA ILE A 265 -11.15 7.56 11.10
C ILE A 265 -11.23 6.11 11.62
N PRO A 266 -12.33 5.70 12.28
CA PRO A 266 -12.49 4.31 12.69
C PRO A 266 -12.75 3.35 11.52
N GLY A 267 -13.26 3.82 10.38
CA GLY A 267 -13.56 3.01 9.20
C GLY A 267 -12.39 2.74 8.26
N TYR A 268 -11.35 3.57 8.29
CA TYR A 268 -10.21 3.51 7.38
C TYR A 268 -8.89 3.31 8.12
N SER A 269 -8.54 4.26 8.99
CA SER A 269 -7.20 4.31 9.60
C SER A 269 -6.99 3.20 10.64
N ILE A 270 -8.04 2.86 11.41
CA ILE A 270 -7.95 1.79 12.42
C ILE A 270 -7.85 0.41 11.75
N PRO A 271 -8.68 0.05 10.75
CA PRO A 271 -8.54 -1.22 10.04
C PRO A 271 -7.18 -1.35 9.35
N LEU A 272 -6.72 -0.29 8.67
CA LEU A 272 -5.39 -0.25 8.07
C LEU A 272 -4.28 -0.54 9.10
N PHE A 273 -4.40 0.04 10.30
CA PHE A 273 -3.53 -0.27 11.43
C PHE A 273 -3.59 -1.75 11.82
N THR A 274 -4.78 -2.29 12.07
CA THR A 274 -4.91 -3.66 12.57
C THR A 274 -4.44 -4.69 11.56
N HIS A 275 -4.74 -4.54 10.27
CA HIS A 275 -4.29 -5.49 9.24
C HIS A 275 -2.79 -5.47 9.07
N ARG A 276 -2.19 -4.27 9.00
CA ARG A 276 -0.73 -4.16 8.94
C ARG A 276 -0.08 -4.68 10.21
N TYR A 277 -0.67 -4.47 11.38
CA TYR A 277 -0.17 -5.02 12.65
C TYR A 277 -0.27 -6.56 12.69
N LEU A 278 -1.34 -7.15 12.14
CA LEU A 278 -1.49 -8.60 12.00
C LEU A 278 -0.32 -9.20 11.23
N GLU A 279 -0.04 -8.65 10.05
CA GLU A 279 0.98 -9.14 9.12
C GLU A 279 2.41 -8.90 9.61
N SER A 280 2.69 -7.68 10.08
CA SER A 280 4.07 -7.23 10.36
C SER A 280 4.52 -7.49 11.80
N GLN A 281 3.61 -7.76 12.73
CA GLN A 281 3.92 -7.92 14.15
C GLN A 281 3.39 -9.23 14.72
N LEU A 282 2.08 -9.47 14.62
CA LEU A 282 1.43 -10.58 15.30
C LEU A 282 1.77 -11.94 14.65
N SER A 283 1.74 -12.03 13.33
CA SER A 283 2.14 -13.23 12.58
C SER A 283 3.62 -13.61 12.82
N PRO A 284 4.59 -12.68 12.75
CA PRO A 284 5.97 -12.94 13.14
C PRO A 284 6.12 -13.39 14.60
N ALA A 285 5.39 -12.77 15.53
CA ALA A 285 5.41 -13.16 16.94
C ALA A 285 4.91 -14.60 17.15
N PHE A 286 3.78 -14.95 16.53
CA PHE A 286 3.22 -16.29 16.58
C PHE A 286 4.14 -17.33 15.95
N ALA A 287 4.63 -17.07 14.73
CA ALA A 287 5.51 -17.98 14.01
C ALA A 287 6.82 -18.25 14.78
N LYS A 288 7.44 -17.20 15.33
CA LYS A 288 8.68 -17.32 16.09
C LYS A 288 8.48 -18.00 17.44
N ARG A 289 7.45 -17.63 18.20
CA ARG A 289 7.32 -18.06 19.60
C ARG A 289 6.52 -19.34 19.78
N ILE A 290 5.52 -19.59 18.93
CA ILE A 290 4.67 -20.79 19.01
C ILE A 290 5.13 -21.83 18.00
N LEU A 291 5.24 -21.47 16.70
CA LEU A 291 5.65 -22.44 15.66
C LEU A 291 7.15 -22.76 15.67
N LYS A 292 7.95 -22.03 16.46
CA LYS A 292 9.41 -22.15 16.56
C LYS A 292 10.14 -21.98 15.23
N GLN A 293 9.48 -21.37 14.24
CA GLN A 293 10.04 -21.12 12.92
C GLN A 293 9.49 -19.81 12.36
N GLY A 294 10.31 -18.76 12.39
CA GLY A 294 9.91 -17.42 11.97
C GLY A 294 9.49 -17.35 10.50
N ALA A 295 10.12 -18.15 9.63
CA ALA A 295 9.81 -18.21 8.19
C ALA A 295 8.31 -18.45 7.90
N TYR A 296 7.62 -19.19 8.76
CA TYR A 296 6.20 -19.50 8.58
C TYR A 296 5.27 -18.28 8.68
N SER A 297 5.74 -17.16 9.24
CA SER A 297 5.00 -15.90 9.16
C SER A 297 4.77 -15.44 7.73
N GLN A 298 5.69 -15.76 6.80
CA GLN A 298 5.55 -15.38 5.39
C GLN A 298 4.53 -16.25 4.64
N ILE A 299 4.28 -17.48 5.10
CA ILE A 299 3.16 -18.30 4.63
C ILE A 299 1.83 -17.62 5.02
N MET A 300 1.73 -17.15 6.28
CA MET A 300 0.55 -16.42 6.76
C MET A 300 0.32 -15.13 5.97
N VAL A 301 1.37 -14.33 5.76
CA VAL A 301 1.30 -13.10 4.97
C VAL A 301 0.93 -13.41 3.51
N GLY A 302 1.44 -14.50 2.93
CA GLY A 302 1.02 -14.94 1.59
C GLY A 302 -0.48 -15.26 1.52
N GLY A 303 -1.05 -15.89 2.56
CA GLY A 303 -2.49 -16.07 2.70
C GLY A 303 -3.26 -14.75 2.79
N SER A 304 -2.72 -13.78 3.53
CA SER A 304 -3.25 -12.42 3.65
C SER A 304 -3.30 -11.71 2.29
N ASN A 305 -2.17 -11.63 1.58
CA ASN A 305 -2.06 -11.02 0.25
C ASN A 305 -3.01 -11.68 -0.77
N PHE A 306 -3.18 -13.00 -0.69
CA PHE A 306 -4.14 -13.71 -1.53
C PHE A 306 -5.59 -13.34 -1.19
N GLY A 307 -5.91 -13.15 0.10
CA GLY A 307 -7.19 -12.58 0.55
C GLY A 307 -7.43 -11.19 0.00
N GLU A 308 -6.41 -10.31 0.02
CA GLU A 308 -6.50 -8.95 -0.55
C GLU A 308 -6.84 -9.00 -2.05
N LEU A 309 -6.14 -9.85 -2.82
CA LEU A 309 -6.43 -10.09 -4.24
C LEU A 309 -7.88 -10.51 -4.48
N LEU A 310 -8.38 -11.48 -3.70
CA LEU A 310 -9.75 -11.96 -3.83
C LEU A 310 -10.78 -10.88 -3.45
N GLY A 311 -10.51 -10.08 -2.42
CA GLY A 311 -11.36 -8.97 -2.00
C GLY A 311 -11.50 -7.90 -3.08
N ALA A 312 -10.37 -7.48 -3.66
CA ALA A 312 -10.36 -6.50 -4.74
C ALA A 312 -11.07 -7.01 -6.00
N LEU A 313 -10.83 -8.27 -6.40
CA LEU A 313 -11.54 -8.90 -7.53
C LEU A 313 -13.05 -8.99 -7.26
N PHE A 314 -13.45 -9.30 -6.03
CA PHE A 314 -14.86 -9.39 -5.68
C PHE A 314 -15.56 -8.02 -5.78
N VAL A 315 -14.95 -6.95 -5.28
CA VAL A 315 -15.50 -5.59 -5.44
C VAL A 315 -15.66 -5.25 -6.92
N LEU A 316 -14.66 -5.56 -7.75
CA LEU A 316 -14.73 -5.31 -9.20
C LEU A 316 -15.93 -6.01 -9.86
N PHE A 317 -16.16 -7.29 -9.55
CA PHE A 317 -17.27 -8.04 -10.16
C PHE A 317 -18.65 -7.70 -9.58
N PHE A 318 -18.71 -7.20 -8.34
CA PHE A 318 -19.96 -6.95 -7.61
C PHE A 318 -20.25 -5.46 -7.36
N ALA A 319 -19.48 -4.54 -7.93
CA ALA A 319 -19.66 -3.09 -7.78
C ALA A 319 -21.11 -2.63 -8.04
N LYS A 320 -21.77 -3.19 -9.08
CA LYS A 320 -23.15 -2.85 -9.43
C LYS A 320 -24.18 -3.29 -8.38
N LYS A 321 -23.86 -4.30 -7.56
CA LYS A 321 -24.76 -4.85 -6.54
C LYS A 321 -24.51 -4.25 -5.16
N ILE A 322 -23.27 -3.91 -4.85
CA ILE A 322 -22.87 -3.38 -3.55
C ILE A 322 -22.33 -1.96 -3.77
N LYS A 323 -23.22 -0.99 -3.62
CA LYS A 323 -22.97 0.41 -3.97
C LYS A 323 -22.24 1.19 -2.88
N THR A 324 -22.35 0.77 -1.63
CA THR A 324 -21.76 1.48 -0.49
C THR A 324 -20.63 0.69 0.14
N PRO A 325 -19.68 1.35 0.82
CA PRO A 325 -18.57 0.66 1.50
C PRO A 325 -18.99 -0.10 2.77
N LEU A 326 -20.21 0.12 3.29
CA LEU A 326 -20.62 -0.38 4.61
C LEU A 326 -20.69 -1.91 4.74
N PRO A 327 -21.20 -2.68 3.76
CA PRO A 327 -21.18 -4.14 3.85
C PRO A 327 -19.78 -4.69 4.02
N TRP A 328 -18.81 -4.13 3.30
CA TRP A 328 -17.42 -4.54 3.35
C TRP A 328 -16.77 -4.23 4.68
N LEU A 329 -17.00 -3.03 5.22
CA LEU A 329 -16.48 -2.65 6.54
C LEU A 329 -17.09 -3.48 7.68
N ARG A 330 -18.35 -3.89 7.56
CA ARG A 330 -18.97 -4.82 8.51
C ARG A 330 -18.38 -6.21 8.40
N LEU A 331 -18.18 -6.69 7.17
CA LEU A 331 -17.52 -7.97 6.92
C LEU A 331 -16.09 -7.97 7.46
N ASP A 332 -15.34 -6.89 7.23
CA ASP A 332 -14.00 -6.68 7.78
C ASP A 332 -14.02 -6.73 9.31
N ALA A 333 -14.94 -5.98 9.95
CA ALA A 333 -15.08 -5.99 11.40
C ALA A 333 -15.31 -7.39 11.98
N LEU A 334 -16.15 -8.20 11.34
CA LEU A 334 -16.40 -9.57 11.73
C LEU A 334 -15.20 -10.48 11.42
N GLY A 335 -14.53 -10.26 10.29
CA GLY A 335 -13.31 -10.95 9.90
C GLY A 335 -12.20 -10.79 10.92
N LEU A 336 -12.04 -9.59 11.51
CA LEU A 336 -11.07 -9.34 12.57
C LEU A 336 -11.25 -10.25 13.80
N LEU A 337 -12.45 -10.77 14.07
CA LEU A 337 -12.68 -11.70 15.18
C LEU A 337 -12.07 -13.09 14.94
N ILE A 338 -11.77 -13.46 13.70
CA ILE A 338 -11.10 -14.73 13.36
C ILE A 338 -9.72 -14.82 14.04
N VAL A 339 -9.10 -13.67 14.32
CA VAL A 339 -7.79 -13.57 14.98
C VAL A 339 -7.78 -14.20 16.40
N TRP A 340 -8.96 -14.42 16.99
CA TRP A 340 -9.12 -15.21 18.23
C TRP A 340 -8.62 -16.64 18.16
N ILE A 341 -8.38 -17.20 16.97
CA ILE A 341 -7.80 -18.54 16.87
C ILE A 341 -6.39 -18.59 17.48
N LEU A 342 -5.60 -17.52 17.38
CA LEU A 342 -4.20 -17.50 17.82
C LEU A 342 -4.02 -17.82 19.32
N PRO A 343 -4.71 -17.16 20.27
CA PRO A 343 -4.53 -17.44 21.70
C PRO A 343 -4.98 -18.85 22.14
N TYR A 344 -5.80 -19.53 21.35
CA TYR A 344 -6.28 -20.89 21.67
C TYR A 344 -5.56 -21.99 20.87
N SER A 345 -4.53 -21.61 20.11
CA SER A 345 -3.81 -22.54 19.25
C SER A 345 -2.56 -23.08 19.93
N TYR A 346 -2.54 -24.39 20.17
CA TYR A 346 -1.38 -25.13 20.68
C TYR A 346 -0.91 -26.17 19.64
N PRO A 347 -0.35 -25.73 18.50
CA PRO A 347 0.06 -26.64 17.44
C PRO A 347 1.24 -27.51 17.90
N ASP A 348 1.19 -28.79 17.54
CA ASP A 348 2.33 -29.70 17.67
C ASP A 348 3.51 -29.17 16.82
N PRO A 349 4.72 -29.01 17.40
CA PRO A 349 5.91 -28.61 16.66
C PRO A 349 6.17 -29.43 15.39
N ALA A 350 5.86 -30.74 15.40
CA ALA A 350 6.02 -31.60 14.24
C ALA A 350 5.08 -31.25 13.07
N LYS A 351 3.95 -30.57 13.36
CA LYS A 351 2.93 -30.16 12.38
C LYS A 351 2.90 -28.65 12.17
N ALA A 352 3.91 -27.92 12.65
CA ALA A 352 3.96 -26.46 12.59
C ALA A 352 3.80 -25.89 11.17
N LEU A 353 4.40 -26.55 10.16
CA LEU A 353 4.25 -26.16 8.75
C LEU A 353 2.81 -26.30 8.26
N ASN A 354 2.17 -27.43 8.55
CA ASN A 354 0.77 -27.66 8.15
C ASN A 354 -0.15 -26.65 8.83
N PHE A 355 0.11 -26.35 10.11
CA PHE A 355 -0.64 -25.34 10.84
C PHE A 355 -0.45 -23.92 10.28
N ALA A 356 0.76 -23.58 9.79
CA ALA A 356 1.01 -22.31 9.12
C ALA A 356 0.17 -22.16 7.83
N TRP A 357 0.04 -23.23 7.04
CA TRP A 357 -0.84 -23.25 5.87
C TRP A 357 -2.32 -23.16 6.24
N THR A 358 -2.74 -23.82 7.33
CA THR A 358 -4.09 -23.65 7.86
C THR A 358 -4.35 -22.19 8.26
N LEU A 359 -3.41 -21.54 8.96
CA LEU A 359 -3.54 -20.14 9.32
C LEU A 359 -3.52 -19.20 8.10
N ALA A 360 -2.74 -19.52 7.06
CA ALA A 360 -2.79 -18.78 5.80
C ALA A 360 -4.17 -18.85 5.14
N ALA A 361 -4.81 -20.02 5.11
CA ALA A 361 -6.18 -20.15 4.62
C ALA A 361 -7.20 -19.37 5.48
N ILE A 362 -6.94 -19.27 6.79
CA ILE A 362 -7.78 -18.52 7.74
C ILE A 362 -7.57 -16.99 7.61
N TRP A 363 -6.41 -16.52 7.17
CA TRP A 363 -6.15 -15.11 6.87
C TRP A 363 -6.81 -14.61 5.58
N ILE A 364 -7.13 -15.50 4.63
CA ILE A 364 -7.86 -15.13 3.41
C ILE A 364 -9.13 -14.32 3.72
N PRO A 365 -10.11 -14.81 4.53
CA PRO A 365 -11.33 -14.04 4.81
C PRO A 365 -11.08 -12.75 5.60
N VAL A 366 -10.03 -12.69 6.43
CA VAL A 366 -9.66 -11.49 7.19
C VAL A 366 -9.26 -10.37 6.22
N SER A 367 -8.32 -10.67 5.34
CA SER A 367 -7.75 -9.69 4.39
C SER A 367 -8.65 -9.44 3.19
N PHE A 368 -9.56 -10.37 2.88
CA PHE A 368 -10.64 -10.17 1.91
C PHE A 368 -11.55 -9.01 2.33
N GLY A 369 -12.04 -9.03 3.58
CA GLY A 369 -12.93 -7.99 4.09
C GLY A 369 -12.26 -6.62 4.07
N TRP A 370 -11.00 -6.58 4.50
CA TRP A 370 -10.14 -5.40 4.45
C TRP A 370 -10.00 -4.80 3.06
N ALA A 371 -9.48 -5.56 2.10
CA ALA A 371 -9.21 -5.04 0.76
C ALA A 371 -10.49 -4.59 0.05
N ALA A 372 -11.59 -5.34 0.24
CA ALA A 372 -12.88 -4.93 -0.27
C ALA A 372 -13.35 -3.61 0.35
N GLY A 373 -13.10 -3.43 1.65
CA GLY A 373 -13.36 -2.19 2.39
C GLY A 373 -12.53 -1.02 1.89
N ASP A 374 -11.20 -1.18 1.75
CA ASP A 374 -10.27 -0.14 1.30
C ASP A 374 -10.62 0.39 -0.10
N VAL A 375 -10.83 -0.51 -1.06
CA VAL A 375 -11.21 -0.15 -2.44
C VAL A 375 -12.54 0.62 -2.46
N SER A 376 -13.55 0.10 -1.76
CA SER A 376 -14.89 0.73 -1.73
C SER A 376 -14.89 2.05 -0.97
N LEU A 377 -14.10 2.18 0.09
CA LEU A 377 -14.02 3.42 0.86
C LEU A 377 -13.25 4.50 0.11
N SER A 378 -12.19 4.14 -0.60
CA SER A 378 -11.47 5.05 -1.49
C SER A 378 -12.42 5.63 -2.56
N ALA A 379 -13.25 4.78 -3.20
CA ALA A 379 -14.26 5.22 -4.16
C ALA A 379 -15.32 6.15 -3.51
N TYR A 380 -15.77 5.83 -2.28
CA TYR A 380 -16.67 6.70 -1.53
C TYR A 380 -16.04 8.07 -1.21
N ILE A 381 -14.79 8.11 -0.73
CA ILE A 381 -14.09 9.36 -0.40
C ILE A 381 -13.95 10.23 -1.65
N GLN A 382 -13.56 9.63 -2.78
CA GLN A 382 -13.43 10.32 -4.07
C GLN A 382 -14.77 10.94 -4.52
N SER A 383 -15.84 10.16 -4.55
CA SER A 383 -17.18 10.65 -4.95
C SER A 383 -17.76 11.69 -3.98
N ALA A 384 -17.50 11.53 -2.68
CA ALA A 384 -17.98 12.43 -1.66
C ALA A 384 -17.31 13.81 -1.68
N LEU A 385 -16.03 13.87 -2.07
CA LEU A 385 -15.21 15.09 -2.08
C LEU A 385 -15.19 15.80 -3.44
N ALA A 386 -15.47 15.11 -4.54
CA ALA A 386 -15.65 15.74 -5.85
C ALA A 386 -16.70 16.86 -5.85
N LYS A 387 -17.73 16.76 -4.97
CA LYS A 387 -18.76 17.80 -4.78
C LYS A 387 -18.27 19.06 -4.03
N ILE A 388 -17.10 18.99 -3.39
CA ILE A 388 -16.53 20.06 -2.55
C ILE A 388 -15.34 20.75 -3.24
N GLU A 389 -14.78 20.11 -4.27
CA GLU A 389 -13.60 20.58 -4.98
C GLU A 389 -13.85 21.91 -5.69
N ARG A 390 -13.05 22.92 -5.37
CA ARG A 390 -13.05 24.24 -6.02
C ARG A 390 -11.76 24.41 -6.82
N PRO A 391 -11.82 24.97 -8.05
CA PRO A 391 -10.64 25.14 -8.90
C PRO A 391 -9.51 25.98 -8.27
N ASP A 392 -9.84 26.88 -7.35
CA ASP A 392 -8.89 27.84 -6.77
C ASP A 392 -8.22 27.39 -5.45
N ASP A 393 -8.53 26.18 -4.97
CA ASP A 393 -7.96 25.70 -3.71
C ASP A 393 -6.50 25.27 -3.89
N LYS A 394 -5.61 25.84 -3.06
CA LYS A 394 -4.17 25.48 -3.04
C LYS A 394 -3.90 24.02 -2.68
N VAL A 395 -4.89 23.31 -2.13
CA VAL A 395 -4.82 21.90 -1.73
C VAL A 395 -6.14 21.23 -2.09
N SER A 396 -6.10 20.12 -2.82
CA SER A 396 -7.32 19.38 -3.14
C SER A 396 -7.94 18.76 -1.89
N PRO A 397 -9.28 18.85 -1.70
CA PRO A 397 -9.96 18.23 -0.56
C PRO A 397 -9.71 16.71 -0.46
N LEU A 398 -9.67 16.01 -1.60
CA LEU A 398 -9.34 14.58 -1.67
C LEU A 398 -7.93 14.30 -1.15
N GLY A 399 -6.94 15.02 -1.65
CA GLY A 399 -5.54 14.88 -1.21
C GLY A 399 -5.38 15.18 0.28
N ALA A 400 -6.09 16.21 0.77
CA ALA A 400 -6.07 16.60 2.18
C ALA A 400 -6.64 15.51 3.10
N VAL A 401 -7.83 14.96 2.79
CA VAL A 401 -8.46 13.91 3.60
C VAL A 401 -7.63 12.64 3.60
N MET A 402 -7.15 12.19 2.44
CA MET A 402 -6.30 10.98 2.37
C MET A 402 -4.98 11.18 3.13
N ALA A 403 -4.32 12.33 2.98
CA ALA A 403 -3.09 12.63 3.70
C ALA A 403 -3.29 12.62 5.23
N PHE A 404 -4.40 13.18 5.71
CA PHE A 404 -4.75 13.14 7.13
C PHE A 404 -5.01 11.70 7.62
N LEU A 405 -5.83 10.92 6.91
CA LEU A 405 -6.18 9.55 7.31
C LEU A 405 -4.96 8.61 7.34
N TYR A 406 -4.07 8.72 6.35
CA TYR A 406 -2.81 7.96 6.33
C TYR A 406 -1.85 8.41 7.43
N ALA A 407 -1.67 9.72 7.64
CA ALA A 407 -0.81 10.23 8.71
C ALA A 407 -1.33 9.80 10.09
N PHE A 408 -2.65 9.83 10.30
CA PHE A 408 -3.28 9.34 11.52
C PHE A 408 -2.99 7.85 11.74
N TYR A 409 -3.14 7.01 10.71
CA TYR A 409 -2.76 5.60 10.77
C TYR A 409 -1.30 5.40 11.18
N ILE A 410 -0.35 6.12 10.57
CA ILE A 410 1.08 5.99 10.88
C ILE A 410 1.38 6.37 12.32
N VAL A 411 0.78 7.44 12.82
CA VAL A 411 0.93 7.86 14.22
C VAL A 411 0.34 6.81 15.16
N VAL A 412 -0.86 6.30 14.86
CA VAL A 412 -1.48 5.22 15.64
C VAL A 412 -0.61 3.97 15.64
N TYR A 413 -0.07 3.57 14.50
CA TYR A 413 0.84 2.43 14.38
C TYR A 413 2.11 2.63 15.21
N ALA A 414 2.74 3.81 15.12
CA ALA A 414 3.96 4.13 15.86
C ALA A 414 3.74 4.14 17.39
N VAL A 415 2.58 4.60 17.86
CA VAL A 415 2.26 4.64 19.30
C VAL A 415 1.77 3.28 19.80
N LEU A 416 0.69 2.77 19.23
CA LEU A 416 0.07 1.51 19.68
C LEU A 416 0.96 0.32 19.38
N GLY A 417 1.64 0.29 18.23
CA GLY A 417 2.56 -0.80 17.90
C GLY A 417 3.66 -0.99 18.95
N VAL A 418 4.20 0.11 19.49
CA VAL A 418 5.22 0.08 20.57
C VAL A 418 4.61 -0.41 21.88
N VAL A 419 3.43 0.09 22.24
CA VAL A 419 2.72 -0.33 23.47
C VAL A 419 2.39 -1.82 23.43
N LEU A 420 1.83 -2.30 22.32
CA LEU A 420 1.46 -3.70 22.14
C LEU A 420 2.69 -4.60 22.02
N GLY A 421 3.77 -4.12 21.39
CA GLY A 421 5.07 -4.80 21.37
C GLY A 421 5.60 -5.05 22.78
N ARG A 422 5.48 -4.07 23.69
CA ARG A 422 5.87 -4.24 25.11
C ARG A 422 5.02 -5.29 25.82
N VAL A 423 3.72 -5.38 25.51
CA VAL A 423 2.84 -6.42 26.07
C VAL A 423 3.32 -7.81 25.65
N ILE A 424 3.67 -7.98 24.38
CA ILE A 424 4.19 -9.25 23.85
C ILE A 424 5.55 -9.59 24.48
N ASP A 425 6.47 -8.63 24.51
CA ASP A 425 7.80 -8.80 25.09
C ASP A 425 7.72 -9.14 26.60
N ALA A 426 6.83 -8.50 27.34
CA ALA A 426 6.63 -8.75 28.77
C ALA A 426 6.05 -10.15 29.06
N ALA A 427 5.14 -10.65 28.22
CA ALA A 427 4.64 -12.01 28.33
C ALA A 427 5.72 -13.04 27.94
N ASN A 428 6.47 -12.76 26.86
CA ASN A 428 7.57 -13.61 26.43
C ASN A 428 8.67 -13.73 27.51
N ALA A 429 8.95 -12.66 28.26
CA ALA A 429 9.89 -12.71 29.39
C ALA A 429 9.45 -13.68 30.51
N LYS A 430 8.15 -13.99 30.61
CA LYS A 430 7.59 -14.98 31.55
C LYS A 430 7.55 -16.41 30.98
N GLY A 431 8.00 -16.60 29.73
CA GLY A 431 8.07 -17.91 29.06
C GLY A 431 6.80 -18.34 28.32
N ASP A 432 5.71 -17.57 28.39
CA ASP A 432 4.46 -17.87 27.69
C ASP A 432 3.89 -16.62 27.00
N ILE A 433 3.67 -16.72 25.69
CA ILE A 433 3.14 -15.64 24.86
C ILE A 433 1.60 -15.62 24.82
N HIS A 434 0.91 -16.71 25.18
CA HIS A 434 -0.56 -16.80 25.08
C HIS A 434 -1.30 -15.69 25.85
N PRO A 435 -0.88 -15.27 27.05
CA PRO A 435 -1.51 -14.13 27.74
C PRO A 435 -1.43 -12.82 26.92
N ALA A 436 -0.32 -12.59 26.21
CA ALA A 436 -0.21 -11.45 25.31
C ALA A 436 -1.10 -11.64 24.07
N LEU A 437 -1.22 -12.85 23.53
CA LEU A 437 -2.14 -13.12 22.42
C LEU A 437 -3.60 -12.91 22.84
N ILE A 438 -4.00 -13.26 24.05
CA ILE A 438 -5.37 -12.97 24.53
C ILE A 438 -5.62 -11.46 24.52
N ASN A 439 -4.70 -10.67 25.04
CA ASN A 439 -4.86 -9.21 25.09
C ASN A 439 -4.77 -8.54 23.71
N VAL A 440 -3.81 -8.97 22.88
CA VAL A 440 -3.52 -8.33 21.59
C VAL A 440 -4.37 -8.94 20.47
N ALA A 441 -4.34 -10.25 20.29
CA ALA A 441 -5.08 -10.95 19.24
C ALA A 441 -6.58 -11.08 19.55
N GLY A 442 -6.95 -11.23 20.82
CA GLY A 442 -8.36 -11.34 21.26
C GLY A 442 -8.99 -9.99 21.60
N VAL A 443 -8.58 -9.39 22.72
CA VAL A 443 -9.24 -8.20 23.29
C VAL A 443 -9.14 -6.99 22.36
N MET A 444 -7.94 -6.62 21.90
CA MET A 444 -7.79 -5.46 21.01
C MET A 444 -8.59 -5.60 19.72
N TYR A 445 -8.51 -6.74 19.02
CA TYR A 445 -9.30 -6.95 17.79
C TYR A 445 -10.81 -7.00 18.06
N SER A 446 -11.24 -7.47 19.23
CA SER A 446 -12.66 -7.41 19.63
C SER A 446 -13.12 -5.96 19.84
N VAL A 447 -12.29 -5.14 20.50
CA VAL A 447 -12.56 -3.70 20.66
C VAL A 447 -12.62 -3.02 19.29
N VAL A 448 -11.68 -3.32 18.39
CA VAL A 448 -11.67 -2.76 17.03
C VAL A 448 -12.90 -3.22 16.25
N CYS A 449 -13.29 -4.49 16.34
CA CYS A 449 -14.54 -5.00 15.74
C CYS A 449 -15.74 -4.16 16.18
N VAL A 450 -15.91 -3.93 17.48
CA VAL A 450 -17.02 -3.12 18.01
C VAL A 450 -16.92 -1.67 17.53
N VAL A 451 -15.74 -1.05 17.59
CA VAL A 451 -15.54 0.33 17.13
C VAL A 451 -15.85 0.48 15.65
N LEU A 452 -15.40 -0.46 14.81
CA LEU A 452 -15.63 -0.45 13.37
C LEU A 452 -17.11 -0.67 13.04
N LEU A 453 -17.76 -1.65 13.70
CA LEU A 453 -19.20 -1.88 13.54
C LEU A 453 -20.01 -0.65 13.93
N LEU A 454 -19.74 -0.05 15.09
CA LEU A 454 -20.41 1.17 15.54
C LEU A 454 -20.17 2.34 14.57
N ALA A 455 -18.95 2.46 14.04
CA ALA A 455 -18.65 3.48 13.03
C ALA A 455 -19.50 3.32 11.76
N THR A 456 -19.83 2.09 11.36
CA THR A 456 -20.67 1.85 10.18
C THR A 456 -22.11 2.36 10.33
N PHE A 457 -22.56 2.69 11.54
CA PHE A 457 -23.90 3.25 11.79
C PHE A 457 -23.90 4.79 11.92
N ILE A 458 -22.73 5.43 11.84
CA ILE A 458 -22.62 6.89 11.91
C ILE A 458 -23.17 7.58 10.65
N PRO A 459 -22.92 7.12 9.40
CA PRO A 459 -23.46 7.79 8.19
C PRO A 459 -24.99 7.84 8.20
N LYS A 460 -25.60 8.84 7.55
CA LYS A 460 -27.05 8.85 7.34
C LYS A 460 -27.46 7.68 6.44
N ASN A 461 -28.65 7.10 6.71
CA ASN A 461 -29.21 5.95 5.98
C ASN A 461 -28.38 4.65 6.07
N SER A 462 -27.50 4.52 7.07
CA SER A 462 -26.57 3.40 7.20
C SER A 462 -27.14 2.12 7.83
N PHE A 463 -28.35 2.13 8.38
CA PHE A 463 -28.87 0.99 9.17
C PHE A 463 -29.15 -0.27 8.34
N ALA A 464 -29.40 -0.13 7.04
CA ALA A 464 -29.56 -1.29 6.15
C ALA A 464 -28.23 -2.04 5.99
N LEU A 465 -28.27 -3.35 5.73
CA LEU A 465 -27.05 -4.16 5.54
C LEU A 465 -26.21 -3.63 4.36
N ASN A 466 -26.89 -3.34 3.24
CA ASN A 466 -26.36 -2.76 2.01
C ASN A 466 -27.27 -1.59 1.59
N PRO A 467 -27.06 -0.39 2.13
CA PRO A 467 -27.82 0.78 1.71
C PRO A 467 -27.40 1.20 0.30
N ASP A 468 -28.36 1.72 -0.48
CA ASP A 468 -28.09 2.21 -1.84
C ASP A 468 -27.38 3.56 -1.87
N ILE A 469 -27.61 4.40 -0.85
CA ILE A 469 -27.08 5.77 -0.73
C ILE A 469 -26.73 6.04 0.73
N ILE A 470 -25.57 6.66 0.97
CA ILE A 470 -25.17 7.16 2.29
C ILE A 470 -24.77 8.63 2.21
N ASP A 471 -25.24 9.44 3.17
CA ASP A 471 -24.99 10.90 3.24
C ASP A 471 -25.19 11.66 1.91
N ASP A 472 -26.26 11.33 1.19
CA ASP A 472 -26.63 11.94 -0.10
C ASP A 472 -25.53 11.83 -1.18
N VAL A 473 -24.66 10.82 -1.04
CA VAL A 473 -23.67 10.41 -2.04
C VAL A 473 -24.14 9.12 -2.67
N GLU A 474 -24.55 9.24 -3.93
CA GLU A 474 -24.50 8.11 -4.85
C GLU A 474 -23.03 7.88 -5.20
N VAL A 475 -22.53 6.69 -4.88
CA VAL A 475 -21.25 6.22 -5.42
C VAL A 475 -21.51 5.99 -6.91
N ARG A 476 -21.07 6.92 -7.74
CA ARG A 476 -21.29 6.90 -9.19
C ARG A 476 -20.65 5.66 -9.79
N ASP A 477 -21.37 4.99 -10.67
CA ASP A 477 -20.89 3.77 -11.34
C ASP A 477 -19.70 4.09 -12.26
N GLU A 478 -18.79 3.12 -12.42
CA GLU A 478 -17.67 3.25 -13.34
C GLU A 478 -18.11 3.52 -14.79
N ASP A 479 -19.29 3.01 -15.17
CA ASP A 479 -19.92 3.13 -16.49
C ASP A 479 -20.56 4.52 -16.72
N GLU A 480 -21.08 5.18 -15.68
CA GLU A 480 -21.69 6.52 -15.78
C GLU A 480 -20.62 7.60 -15.95
N LEU A 481 -19.49 7.47 -15.25
CA LEU A 481 -18.31 8.33 -15.43
C LEU A 481 -17.71 8.21 -16.85
N SER A 482 -17.78 7.03 -17.49
CA SER A 482 -17.35 6.86 -18.88
C SER A 482 -18.32 7.48 -19.88
N ASN A 483 -19.62 7.43 -19.62
CA ASN A 483 -20.63 8.04 -20.48
C ASN A 483 -20.60 9.57 -20.39
N GLU A 484 -20.39 10.15 -19.20
CA GLU A 484 -20.21 11.60 -19.04
C GLU A 484 -18.88 12.10 -19.63
N SER A 485 -17.78 11.36 -19.47
CA SER A 485 -16.50 11.72 -20.10
C SER A 485 -16.56 11.64 -21.62
N GLY A 486 -17.29 10.65 -22.16
CA GLY A 486 -17.60 10.54 -23.59
C GLY A 486 -18.48 11.70 -24.07
N ALA A 487 -19.55 12.00 -23.35
CA ALA A 487 -20.46 13.11 -23.65
C ALA A 487 -19.75 14.47 -23.60
N TYR A 488 -18.86 14.70 -22.63
CA TYR A 488 -18.06 15.93 -22.52
C TYR A 488 -17.04 16.06 -23.66
N LEU A 489 -16.41 14.95 -24.06
CA LEU A 489 -15.50 14.93 -25.21
C LEU A 489 -16.24 15.16 -26.54
N ASP A 490 -17.48 14.70 -26.65
CA ASP A 490 -18.31 14.91 -27.83
C ASP A 490 -18.89 16.34 -27.89
N GLU A 491 -19.29 16.93 -26.75
CA GLU A 491 -19.62 18.37 -26.65
C GLU A 491 -18.44 19.28 -27.02
N VAL A 492 -17.22 18.94 -26.59
CA VAL A 492 -16.01 19.70 -26.93
C VAL A 492 -15.62 19.54 -28.41
N LYS A 493 -15.94 18.39 -29.04
CA LYS A 493 -15.78 18.21 -30.49
C LYS A 493 -16.82 18.97 -31.29
N GLU A 494 -18.09 18.97 -30.86
CA GLU A 494 -19.15 19.76 -31.49
C GLU A 494 -18.88 21.27 -31.39
N SER A 495 -18.41 21.77 -30.23
CA SER A 495 -18.11 23.19 -30.09
C SER A 495 -16.92 23.64 -30.96
N LYS A 496 -15.92 22.77 -31.16
CA LYS A 496 -14.79 23.03 -32.07
C LYS A 496 -15.21 22.99 -33.55
N ALA A 497 -16.16 22.14 -33.91
CA ALA A 497 -16.68 22.05 -35.27
C ALA A 497 -17.46 23.34 -35.67
N TYR A 498 -18.20 23.94 -34.74
CA TYR A 498 -18.90 25.22 -34.96
C TYR A 498 -17.96 26.43 -35.13
N THR A 499 -16.75 26.39 -34.58
CA THR A 499 -15.75 27.46 -34.75
C THR A 499 -14.93 27.37 -36.05
N THR A 500 -15.16 26.35 -36.89
CA THR A 500 -14.39 26.11 -38.12
C THR A 500 -15.19 26.25 -39.42
N GLU A 501 -16.33 26.93 -39.41
CA GLU A 501 -16.93 27.41 -40.66
C GLU A 501 -16.17 28.65 -41.17
N PRO A 502 -15.65 28.66 -42.41
CA PRO A 502 -14.95 29.81 -42.96
C PRO A 502 -15.95 30.93 -43.23
N LEU A 503 -15.73 32.09 -42.59
CA LEU A 503 -16.31 33.38 -42.96
C LEU A 503 -16.15 33.57 -44.47
N ALA A 504 -17.27 33.49 -45.20
CA ALA A 504 -17.34 33.77 -46.62
C ALA A 504 -16.77 35.19 -46.89
N GLU A 505 -15.83 35.28 -47.82
CA GLU A 505 -15.31 36.53 -48.36
C GLU A 505 -16.48 37.41 -48.86
N VAL A 506 -16.75 38.51 -48.16
CA VAL A 506 -17.45 39.65 -48.74
C VAL A 506 -16.40 40.53 -49.41
N LYS A 507 -16.28 40.42 -50.74
CA LYS A 507 -15.57 41.39 -51.58
C LYS A 507 -16.58 42.24 -52.34
N ALA A 508 -16.48 43.55 -52.07
CA ALA A 508 -17.02 44.72 -52.77
C ALA A 508 -18.54 44.86 -52.90
#